data_AF-A0A229WLE7-F1
#
_entry.id   AF-A0A229WLE7-F1
#
_cell.length_a   1.000
_cell.length_b   1.000
_cell.length_c   1.000
_cell.angle_alpha   90.00
_cell.angle_beta   90.00
_cell.angle_gamma   90.00
#
_symmetry.space_group_name_H-M   'P 1'
#
loop_
_entity.id
_entity.type
_entity.pdbx_description
1 polymer ?
#
loop_
_entity_poly.entity_id
_entity_poly.type
_entity_poly.pdbx_seq_one_letter_code
_entity_poly.pdbx_strand_id
1 'polypeptide(L)'
;MLLELTLPLLLALTSSAQPTPSPTTTTLPTLQSGWYFIRAVETPAYHSYLQTIPSATPGPAYLSSNTNAGQFNIISGQLVYNTGAGQLFMNVEDPADKTQRTLQTWFNETQNQYGTFAFQGDAVTWSVGDIARPNVAAWYVCGDQGRLYINTGPYGYQTPEGCYDETIHSYGGSTPTV
;
A
#
# COMPACT_ATOMS: atom_id res chain seq x y z
N MET A 1 30.25 72.54 13.28
CA MET A 1 29.06 72.31 14.12
C MET A 1 28.00 71.74 13.19
N LEU A 2 27.49 70.53 13.28
CA LEU A 2 27.51 69.47 14.29
C LEU A 2 27.87 68.12 13.61
N LEU A 3 28.50 67.21 14.35
CA LEU A 3 28.83 65.85 13.95
C LEU A 3 27.73 64.93 14.52
N GLU A 4 26.94 64.29 13.65
CA GLU A 4 25.84 63.39 14.05
C GLU A 4 26.40 62.05 14.56
N LEU A 5 26.12 61.74 15.83
CA LEU A 5 26.54 60.52 16.52
C LEU A 5 25.38 59.51 16.47
N THR A 6 25.52 58.44 15.69
CA THR A 6 24.55 57.34 15.65
C THR A 6 24.92 56.27 16.70
N LEU A 7 24.00 56.00 17.62
CA LEU A 7 24.12 54.98 18.67
C LEU A 7 23.30 53.74 18.27
N PRO A 8 23.85 52.51 18.32
CA PRO A 8 23.06 51.32 17.99
C PRO A 8 22.27 50.82 19.22
N LEU A 9 20.99 50.56 19.00
CA LEU A 9 20.07 49.93 19.95
C LEU A 9 20.23 48.41 19.87
N LEU A 10 20.72 47.76 20.93
CA LEU A 10 20.72 46.29 21.04
C LEU A 10 19.35 45.79 21.51
N LEU A 11 18.65 45.02 20.66
CA LEU A 11 17.49 44.22 21.07
C LEU A 11 17.97 42.86 21.61
N ALA A 12 17.58 42.52 22.84
CA ALA A 12 17.74 41.19 23.41
C ALA A 12 16.52 40.32 23.05
N LEU A 13 16.75 39.21 22.34
CA LEU A 13 15.73 38.20 22.02
C LEU A 13 15.69 37.16 23.14
N THR A 14 14.58 37.08 23.86
CA THR A 14 14.32 35.99 24.81
C THR A 14 13.72 34.79 24.05
N SER A 15 14.49 33.71 23.94
CA SER A 15 14.04 32.46 23.32
C SER A 15 13.23 31.64 24.33
N SER A 16 11.94 31.48 24.10
CA SER A 16 11.10 30.53 24.84
C SER A 16 11.33 29.11 24.30
N ALA A 17 11.77 28.19 25.17
CA ALA A 17 11.93 26.79 24.81
C ALA A 17 10.55 26.15 24.55
N GLN A 18 10.29 25.79 23.29
CA GLN A 18 9.11 25.03 22.88
C GLN A 18 9.23 23.59 23.40
N PRO A 19 8.18 23.00 24.03
CA PRO A 19 8.22 21.62 24.46
C PRO A 19 8.39 20.70 23.26
N THR A 20 9.45 19.88 23.29
CA THR A 20 9.72 18.86 22.29
C THR A 20 8.62 17.80 22.36
N PRO A 21 7.89 17.49 21.27
CA PRO A 21 6.95 16.38 21.27
C PRO A 21 7.71 15.09 21.59
N SER A 22 7.21 14.33 22.57
CA SER A 22 7.74 13.00 22.87
C SER A 22 7.52 12.08 21.67
N PRO A 23 8.52 11.26 21.28
CA PRO A 23 8.35 10.34 20.17
C PRO A 23 7.20 9.37 20.49
N THR A 24 6.14 9.42 19.69
CA THR A 24 5.11 8.38 19.75
C THR A 24 5.73 7.11 19.19
N THR A 25 5.93 6.11 20.03
CA THR A 25 6.31 4.77 19.57
C THR A 25 5.11 4.14 18.89
N THR A 26 4.98 4.34 17.58
CA THR A 26 3.98 3.62 16.79
C THR A 26 4.25 2.13 16.91
N THR A 27 3.36 1.41 17.58
CA THR A 27 3.50 -0.04 17.76
C THR A 27 3.12 -0.72 16.45
N LEU A 28 4.03 -1.52 15.90
CA LEU A 28 3.76 -2.27 14.68
C LEU A 28 2.75 -3.40 14.93
N PRO A 29 1.92 -3.76 13.93
CA PRO A 29 1.01 -4.89 14.08
C PRO A 29 1.78 -6.18 14.30
N THR A 30 1.28 -7.02 15.20
CA THR A 30 1.78 -8.39 15.38
C THR A 30 0.97 -9.34 14.52
N LEU A 31 1.65 -10.22 13.79
CA LEU A 31 1.01 -11.18 12.91
C LEU A 31 0.21 -12.22 13.69
N GLN A 32 -1.05 -12.39 13.33
CA GLN A 32 -1.89 -13.45 13.86
C GLN A 32 -1.57 -14.78 13.17
N SER A 33 -1.65 -15.89 13.92
CA SER A 33 -1.39 -17.23 13.37
C SER A 33 -2.32 -17.52 12.18
N GLY A 34 -1.76 -18.06 11.09
CA GLY A 34 -2.49 -18.37 9.86
C GLY A 34 -2.74 -17.18 8.93
N TRP A 35 -2.18 -16.00 9.23
CA TRP A 35 -2.22 -14.82 8.38
C TRP A 35 -0.83 -14.42 7.90
N TYR A 36 -0.75 -13.53 6.92
CA TYR A 36 0.48 -12.98 6.36
C TYR A 36 0.39 -11.47 6.23
N PHE A 37 1.48 -10.76 6.41
CA PHE A 37 1.59 -9.45 5.79
C PHE A 37 1.72 -9.63 4.28
N ILE A 38 1.26 -8.69 3.47
CA ILE A 38 1.57 -8.65 2.04
C ILE A 38 2.35 -7.37 1.77
N ARG A 39 3.50 -7.48 1.12
CA ARG A 39 4.39 -6.35 0.84
C ARG A 39 4.93 -6.36 -0.59
N ALA A 40 5.25 -5.19 -1.11
CA ALA A 40 6.00 -5.07 -2.36
C ALA A 40 7.46 -5.49 -2.19
N VAL A 41 8.02 -6.09 -3.23
CA VAL A 41 9.42 -6.56 -3.28
C VAL A 41 10.23 -5.89 -4.37
N GLU A 42 9.68 -4.87 -5.04
CA GLU A 42 10.37 -4.09 -6.07
C GLU A 42 10.31 -2.59 -5.74
N THR A 43 11.20 -1.81 -6.34
CA THR A 43 11.16 -0.35 -6.20
C THR A 43 10.15 0.27 -7.18
N PRO A 44 9.43 1.33 -6.79
CA PRO A 44 9.66 2.18 -5.62
C PRO A 44 8.90 1.77 -4.36
N ALA A 45 7.99 0.79 -4.41
CA ALA A 45 7.18 0.43 -3.25
C ALA A 45 7.83 -0.60 -2.32
N TYR A 46 9.13 -0.89 -2.49
CA TYR A 46 9.86 -1.92 -1.73
C TYR A 46 9.60 -1.78 -0.23
N HIS A 47 9.14 -2.88 0.39
CA HIS A 47 8.74 -2.92 1.80
C HIS A 47 7.59 -1.97 2.20
N SER A 48 6.77 -1.54 1.24
CA SER A 48 5.43 -1.02 1.50
C SER A 48 4.42 -2.16 1.60
N TYR A 49 3.43 -2.02 2.47
CA TYR A 49 2.51 -3.08 2.87
C TYR A 49 1.09 -2.81 2.40
N LEU A 50 0.43 -3.88 1.95
CA LEU A 50 -0.97 -3.86 1.53
C LEU A 50 -1.87 -3.46 2.69
N GLN A 51 -2.76 -2.50 2.43
CA GLN A 51 -3.72 -1.99 3.41
C GLN A 51 -4.83 -1.18 2.72
N THR A 52 -5.82 -0.78 3.51
CA THR A 52 -6.74 0.32 3.18
C THR A 52 -6.31 1.57 3.93
N ILE A 53 -6.81 2.74 3.52
CA ILE A 53 -6.59 4.00 4.22
C ILE A 53 -7.95 4.68 4.44
N PRO A 54 -8.50 4.76 5.67
CA PRO A 54 -7.97 4.19 6.92
C PRO A 54 -7.79 2.65 6.91
N SER A 55 -6.92 2.14 7.78
CA SER A 55 -6.64 0.69 7.86
C SER A 55 -7.85 -0.08 8.38
N ALA A 56 -8.02 -1.31 7.90
CA ALA A 56 -9.07 -2.24 8.30
C ALA A 56 -10.52 -1.73 8.05
N THR A 57 -10.73 -0.86 7.05
CA THR A 57 -12.06 -0.36 6.63
C THR A 57 -12.26 -0.54 5.13
N PRO A 58 -13.50 -0.77 4.62
CA PRO A 58 -13.74 -0.84 3.18
C PRO A 58 -13.19 0.38 2.43
N GLY A 59 -12.57 0.15 1.28
CA GLY A 59 -11.95 1.22 0.50
C GLY A 59 -10.89 0.73 -0.48
N PRO A 60 -10.30 1.64 -1.28
CA PRO A 60 -9.26 1.29 -2.25
C PRO A 60 -8.07 0.60 -1.57
N ALA A 61 -7.39 -0.25 -2.33
CA ALA A 61 -6.19 -0.91 -1.84
C ALA A 61 -4.95 -0.07 -2.13
N TYR A 62 -4.05 -0.06 -1.15
CA TYR A 62 -2.81 0.71 -1.18
C TYR A 62 -1.63 -0.15 -0.73
N LEU A 63 -0.45 0.14 -1.27
CA LEU A 63 0.83 -0.19 -0.66
C LEU A 63 1.31 1.05 0.08
N SER A 64 1.44 0.95 1.42
CA SER A 64 1.84 2.09 2.24
C SER A 64 2.67 1.66 3.45
N SER A 65 2.86 2.56 4.42
CA SER A 65 3.70 2.35 5.60
C SER A 65 3.40 1.02 6.32
N ASN A 66 4.48 0.39 6.80
CA ASN A 66 4.45 -0.81 7.65
C ASN A 66 3.64 -0.64 8.94
N THR A 67 3.47 0.59 9.43
CA THR A 67 2.76 0.90 10.68
C THR A 67 1.31 0.43 10.70
N ASN A 68 0.66 0.36 9.54
CA ASN A 68 -0.74 0.01 9.38
C ASN A 68 -0.91 -1.25 8.48
N ALA A 69 0.16 -2.04 8.34
CA ALA A 69 0.19 -3.22 7.48
C ALA A 69 -0.98 -4.16 7.77
N GLY A 70 -1.77 -4.45 6.73
CA GLY A 70 -2.86 -5.40 6.82
C GLY A 70 -2.37 -6.84 6.95
N GLN A 71 -3.24 -7.71 7.44
CA GLN A 71 -2.98 -9.13 7.60
C GLN A 71 -3.93 -9.92 6.70
N PHE A 72 -3.39 -10.73 5.82
CA PHE A 72 -4.11 -11.34 4.71
C PHE A 72 -3.89 -12.84 4.62
N ASN A 73 -4.84 -13.51 3.99
CA ASN A 73 -4.68 -14.88 3.54
C ASN A 73 -5.55 -15.10 2.30
N ILE A 74 -5.28 -16.15 1.54
CA ILE A 74 -6.09 -16.55 0.40
C ILE A 74 -6.94 -17.75 0.80
N ILE A 75 -8.25 -17.54 0.85
CA ILE A 75 -9.23 -18.55 1.28
C ILE A 75 -10.24 -18.73 0.16
N SER A 76 -10.33 -19.94 -0.40
CA SER A 76 -11.27 -20.28 -1.47
C SER A 76 -11.23 -19.30 -2.66
N GLY A 77 -10.02 -18.88 -3.06
CA GLY A 77 -9.81 -17.97 -4.19
C GLY A 77 -10.02 -16.49 -3.89
N GLN A 78 -10.33 -16.13 -2.65
CA GLN A 78 -10.50 -14.74 -2.20
C GLN A 78 -9.24 -14.27 -1.47
N LEU A 79 -8.75 -13.06 -1.77
CA LEU A 79 -7.77 -12.40 -0.92
C LEU A 79 -8.50 -11.73 0.25
N VAL A 80 -8.41 -12.35 1.42
CA VAL A 80 -9.12 -11.98 2.64
C VAL A 80 -8.23 -11.11 3.51
N TYR A 81 -8.75 -9.98 3.96
CA TYR A 81 -8.13 -9.06 4.92
C TYR A 81 -8.75 -9.26 6.30
N ASN A 82 -7.95 -9.68 7.28
CA ASN A 82 -8.34 -9.73 8.68
C ASN A 82 -8.34 -8.34 9.31
N THR A 83 -9.52 -7.87 9.72
CA THR A 83 -9.70 -6.56 10.38
C THR A 83 -9.73 -6.67 11.90
N GLY A 84 -9.54 -7.87 12.46
CA GLY A 84 -9.69 -8.18 13.88
C GLY A 84 -11.15 -8.28 14.34
N ALA A 85 -12.03 -7.39 13.86
CA ALA A 85 -13.48 -7.44 14.12
C ALA A 85 -14.25 -8.27 13.08
N GLY A 86 -13.64 -8.53 11.92
CA GLY A 86 -14.25 -9.26 10.82
C GLY A 86 -13.27 -9.46 9.67
N GLN A 87 -13.82 -9.54 8.46
CA GLN A 87 -13.05 -9.76 7.25
C GLN A 87 -13.53 -8.85 6.12
N LEU A 88 -12.59 -8.39 5.31
CA LEU A 88 -12.87 -7.75 4.02
C LEU A 88 -12.26 -8.60 2.90
N PHE A 89 -12.75 -8.42 1.68
CA PHE A 89 -12.33 -9.16 0.50
C PHE A 89 -11.83 -8.20 -0.56
N MET A 90 -10.63 -8.44 -1.10
CA MET A 90 -10.16 -7.66 -2.24
C MET A 90 -11.02 -7.99 -3.44
N ASN A 91 -11.69 -6.98 -3.97
CA ASN A 91 -12.42 -6.99 -5.23
C ASN A 91 -11.55 -6.40 -6.34
N VAL A 92 -11.79 -6.84 -7.56
CA VAL A 92 -11.14 -6.35 -8.78
C VAL A 92 -12.20 -5.83 -9.73
N GLU A 93 -11.88 -4.74 -10.42
CA GLU A 93 -12.72 -4.18 -11.47
C GLU A 93 -12.96 -5.20 -12.59
N ASP A 94 -14.23 -5.35 -12.97
CA ASP A 94 -14.65 -6.04 -14.19
C ASP A 94 -14.93 -4.98 -15.28
N PRO A 95 -13.96 -4.66 -16.15
CA PRO A 95 -14.14 -3.58 -17.10
C PRO A 95 -14.88 -4.01 -18.35
N ALA A 96 -15.59 -3.06 -18.97
CA ALA A 96 -16.14 -3.24 -20.31
C ALA A 96 -15.02 -3.39 -21.37
N ASP A 97 -13.94 -2.60 -21.24
CA ASP A 97 -12.75 -2.71 -22.10
C ASP A 97 -11.74 -3.69 -21.49
N LYS A 98 -11.69 -4.90 -22.04
CA LYS A 98 -10.76 -5.97 -21.60
C LYS A 98 -9.30 -5.73 -22.02
N THR A 99 -9.02 -4.63 -22.72
CA THR A 99 -7.66 -4.26 -23.16
C THR A 99 -7.01 -3.20 -22.27
N GLN A 100 -7.74 -2.62 -21.31
CA GLN A 100 -7.18 -1.62 -20.39
C GLN A 100 -6.04 -2.21 -19.55
N ARG A 101 -5.03 -1.38 -19.26
CA ARG A 101 -3.77 -1.81 -18.63
C ARG A 101 -3.83 -1.94 -17.12
N THR A 102 -4.76 -1.23 -16.48
CA THR A 102 -4.93 -1.19 -15.04
C THR A 102 -6.33 -1.64 -14.69
N LEU A 103 -6.48 -2.54 -13.71
CA LEU A 103 -7.78 -2.82 -13.09
C LEU A 103 -7.75 -2.32 -11.65
N GLN A 104 -8.77 -1.55 -11.25
CA GLN A 104 -8.89 -1.06 -9.89
C GLN A 104 -9.03 -2.23 -8.90
N THR A 105 -8.47 -2.03 -7.71
CA THR A 105 -8.65 -2.97 -6.60
C THR A 105 -9.09 -2.24 -5.34
N TRP A 106 -9.98 -2.86 -4.58
CA TRP A 106 -10.51 -2.32 -3.33
C TRP A 106 -10.94 -3.43 -2.39
N PHE A 107 -11.03 -3.15 -1.09
CA PHE A 107 -11.58 -4.05 -0.11
C PHE A 107 -13.04 -3.71 0.20
N ASN A 108 -13.88 -4.74 0.28
CA ASN A 108 -15.29 -4.60 0.63
C ASN A 108 -15.74 -5.78 1.52
N GLU A 109 -16.88 -5.63 2.18
CA GLU A 109 -17.50 -6.71 2.97
C GLU A 109 -18.07 -7.84 2.07
N THR A 110 -18.35 -7.50 0.80
CA THR A 110 -18.81 -8.49 -0.20
C THR A 110 -17.61 -9.14 -0.91
N GLN A 111 -17.67 -10.46 -1.04
CA GLN A 111 -16.67 -11.25 -1.75
C GLN A 111 -16.54 -10.84 -3.22
N ASN A 112 -15.31 -10.90 -3.72
CA ASN A 112 -14.98 -10.67 -5.11
C ASN A 112 -15.70 -11.66 -6.03
N GLN A 113 -16.36 -11.12 -7.04
CA GLN A 113 -17.05 -11.90 -8.07
C GLN A 113 -16.24 -12.03 -9.37
N TYR A 114 -15.11 -11.31 -9.49
CA TYR A 114 -14.37 -11.22 -10.74
C TYR A 114 -12.91 -11.67 -10.59
N GLY A 115 -12.62 -12.86 -11.10
CA GLY A 115 -11.31 -13.50 -11.02
C GLY A 115 -11.04 -14.20 -9.68
N THR A 116 -9.84 -14.75 -9.55
CA THR A 116 -9.43 -15.62 -8.44
C THR A 116 -8.01 -15.28 -8.01
N PHE A 117 -7.81 -15.18 -6.70
CA PHE A 117 -6.50 -14.99 -6.09
C PHE A 117 -5.88 -16.34 -5.71
N ALA A 118 -4.56 -16.45 -5.82
CA ALA A 118 -3.78 -17.59 -5.35
C ALA A 118 -2.38 -17.16 -4.89
N PHE A 119 -1.77 -17.94 -4.00
CA PHE A 119 -0.34 -17.85 -3.76
C PHE A 119 0.40 -18.76 -4.74
N GLN A 120 1.46 -18.24 -5.36
CA GLN A 120 2.43 -19.02 -6.13
C GLN A 120 3.80 -18.83 -5.49
N GLY A 121 4.22 -19.79 -4.65
CA GLY A 121 5.28 -19.52 -3.69
C GLY A 121 4.78 -18.48 -2.68
N ASP A 122 5.50 -17.38 -2.52
CA ASP A 122 5.09 -16.24 -1.70
C ASP A 122 4.37 -15.14 -2.52
N ALA A 123 4.43 -15.17 -3.85
CA ALA A 123 3.79 -14.17 -4.69
C ALA A 123 2.26 -14.25 -4.65
N VAL A 124 1.60 -13.10 -4.55
CA VAL A 124 0.15 -12.99 -4.70
C VAL A 124 -0.18 -12.86 -6.19
N THR A 125 -0.99 -13.78 -6.67
CA THR A 125 -1.42 -13.83 -8.08
C THR A 125 -2.91 -13.58 -8.19
N TRP A 126 -3.33 -13.09 -9.35
CA TRP A 126 -4.74 -12.97 -9.73
C TRP A 126 -4.94 -13.37 -11.19
N SER A 127 -6.02 -14.09 -11.47
CA SER A 127 -6.37 -14.48 -12.85
C SER A 127 -7.88 -14.47 -13.06
N VAL A 128 -8.29 -14.30 -14.32
CA VAL A 128 -9.68 -14.37 -14.77
C VAL A 128 -9.72 -14.98 -16.18
N GLY A 129 -10.87 -15.55 -16.58
CA GLY A 129 -10.99 -16.32 -17.81
C GLY A 129 -11.00 -15.50 -19.11
N ASP A 130 -11.33 -14.21 -19.04
CA ASP A 130 -11.57 -13.34 -20.19
C ASP A 130 -10.48 -12.26 -20.41
N ILE A 131 -9.46 -12.21 -19.55
CA ILE A 131 -8.27 -11.36 -19.70
C ILE A 131 -7.03 -12.24 -19.64
N ALA A 132 -6.34 -12.40 -20.77
CA ALA A 132 -5.06 -13.09 -20.83
C ALA A 132 -3.95 -12.19 -20.26
N ARG A 133 -3.28 -12.64 -19.20
CA ARG A 133 -2.18 -11.91 -18.56
C ARG A 133 -0.85 -12.62 -18.82
N PRO A 134 0.18 -11.93 -19.36
CA PRO A 134 1.51 -12.52 -19.51
C PRO A 134 2.14 -12.92 -18.18
N ASN A 135 1.83 -12.18 -17.11
CA ASN A 135 2.27 -12.45 -15.75
C ASN A 135 1.10 -12.22 -14.79
N VAL A 136 0.61 -13.28 -14.14
CA VAL A 136 -0.51 -13.22 -13.18
C VAL A 136 -0.11 -12.64 -11.82
N ALA A 137 1.19 -12.55 -11.54
CA ALA A 137 1.75 -11.92 -10.34
C ALA A 137 2.08 -10.44 -10.54
N ALA A 138 1.84 -9.86 -11.73
CA ALA A 138 2.16 -8.48 -12.01
C ALA A 138 1.14 -7.52 -11.37
N TRP A 139 1.62 -6.46 -10.75
CA TRP A 139 0.81 -5.40 -10.19
C TRP A 139 1.31 -4.05 -10.67
N TYR A 140 0.46 -3.04 -10.58
CA TYR A 140 0.90 -1.66 -10.69
C TYR A 140 0.67 -0.96 -9.36
N VAL A 141 1.66 -0.20 -8.92
CA VAL A 141 1.47 0.87 -7.94
C VAL A 141 1.43 2.19 -8.71
N CYS A 142 0.35 2.95 -8.56
CA CYS A 142 0.17 4.20 -9.31
C CYS A 142 -0.11 5.39 -8.39
N GLY A 143 0.41 6.54 -8.81
CA GLY A 143 0.29 7.82 -8.11
C GLY A 143 0.99 7.87 -6.75
N ASP A 144 1.03 9.06 -6.17
CA ASP A 144 1.84 9.35 -4.97
C ASP A 144 1.34 8.67 -3.68
N GLN A 145 0.11 8.16 -3.69
CA GLN A 145 -0.48 7.49 -2.54
C GLN A 145 -0.22 5.99 -2.51
N GLY A 146 0.40 5.43 -3.55
CA GLY A 146 0.67 4.00 -3.61
C GLY A 146 -0.57 3.14 -3.90
N ARG A 147 -1.51 3.61 -4.72
CA ARG A 147 -2.71 2.82 -5.07
C ARG A 147 -2.33 1.57 -5.84
N LEU A 148 -2.90 0.44 -5.46
CA LEU A 148 -2.61 -0.86 -6.06
C LEU A 148 -3.63 -1.23 -7.14
N TYR A 149 -3.13 -1.69 -8.28
CA TYR A 149 -3.92 -2.12 -9.42
C TYR A 149 -3.40 -3.46 -9.94
N ILE A 150 -4.27 -4.23 -10.59
CA ILE A 150 -3.83 -5.36 -11.41
C ILE A 150 -3.16 -4.81 -12.67
N ASN A 151 -1.97 -5.33 -13.00
CA ASN A 151 -1.32 -5.10 -14.29
C ASN A 151 -1.79 -6.16 -15.30
N THR A 152 -2.50 -5.77 -16.35
CA THR A 152 -2.92 -6.68 -17.44
C THR A 152 -1.93 -6.73 -18.61
N GLY A 153 -0.93 -5.85 -18.62
CA GLY A 153 0.12 -5.74 -19.63
C GLY A 153 1.38 -6.57 -19.34
N PRO A 154 2.43 -6.37 -20.16
CA PRO A 154 3.72 -6.99 -19.94
C PRO A 154 4.43 -6.31 -18.76
N TYR A 155 4.94 -7.13 -17.84
CA TYR A 155 5.68 -6.65 -16.67
C TYR A 155 7.00 -5.99 -17.09
N GLY A 156 7.26 -4.76 -16.60
CA GLY A 156 8.50 -4.02 -16.85
C GLY A 156 8.64 -3.43 -18.25
N TYR A 157 7.56 -3.43 -19.04
CA TYR A 157 7.54 -2.89 -20.40
C TYR A 157 6.24 -2.13 -20.66
N GLN A 158 6.32 -0.94 -21.27
CA GLN A 158 5.14 -0.10 -21.53
C GLN A 158 4.27 0.16 -20.28
N THR A 159 4.89 0.26 -19.12
CA THR A 159 4.28 0.68 -17.86
C THR A 159 3.58 2.04 -18.09
N PRO A 160 2.27 2.17 -17.74
CA PRO A 160 1.57 3.44 -17.87
C PRO A 160 2.25 4.58 -17.12
N GLU A 161 2.15 5.80 -17.65
CA GLU A 161 2.70 7.00 -16.99
C GLU A 161 2.10 7.16 -15.58
N GLY A 162 2.96 7.45 -14.60
CA GLY A 162 2.56 7.57 -13.19
C GLY A 162 2.33 6.25 -12.46
N CYS A 163 2.60 5.11 -13.10
CA CYS A 163 2.60 3.79 -12.50
C CYS A 163 4.00 3.18 -12.47
N TYR A 164 4.21 2.23 -11.56
CA TYR A 164 5.40 1.39 -11.48
C TYR A 164 4.97 -0.07 -11.42
N ASP A 165 5.70 -0.92 -12.13
CA ASP A 165 5.54 -2.37 -12.05
C ASP A 165 5.98 -2.90 -10.69
N GLU A 166 5.16 -3.75 -10.09
CA GLU A 166 5.40 -4.33 -8.78
C GLU A 166 5.02 -5.80 -8.76
N THR A 167 5.63 -6.53 -7.83
CA THR A 167 5.13 -7.82 -7.36
C THR A 167 4.92 -7.72 -5.87
N ILE A 168 3.86 -8.36 -5.35
CA ILE A 168 3.53 -8.34 -3.93
C ILE A 168 3.55 -9.76 -3.37
N HIS A 169 4.14 -9.90 -2.19
CA HIS A 169 4.51 -11.19 -1.62
C HIS A 169 4.02 -11.32 -0.19
N SER A 170 3.58 -12.51 0.19
CA SER A 170 3.31 -12.88 1.57
C SER A 170 4.59 -12.82 2.40
N TYR A 171 4.51 -12.23 3.58
CA TYR A 171 5.60 -12.13 4.54
C TYR A 171 5.12 -12.61 5.91
N GLY A 172 5.73 -13.69 6.40
CA GLY A 172 5.35 -14.38 7.64
C GLY A 172 6.13 -13.95 8.88
N GLY A 173 6.83 -12.81 8.86
CA GLY A 173 7.50 -12.29 10.04
C GLY A 173 6.52 -11.87 11.13
N SER A 174 6.93 -11.91 12.40
CA SER A 174 6.06 -11.58 13.54
C SER A 174 5.57 -10.12 13.52
N THR A 175 6.35 -9.22 12.93
CA THR A 175 6.01 -7.81 12.69
C THR A 175 6.49 -7.39 11.29
N PRO A 176 5.85 -6.41 10.65
CA PRO A 176 6.34 -5.88 9.37
C PRO A 176 7.70 -5.20 9.58
N THR A 177 8.54 -5.20 8.54
CA THR A 177 9.87 -4.57 8.55
C THR A 177 9.89 -3.32 7.70
N VAL A 178 10.90 -2.46 7.93
CA VAL A 178 11.32 -1.43 6.96
C VAL A 178 12.14 -2.04 5.85
#